data_AF-A0A969QPG2-F1
#
_entry.id   AF-A0A969QPG2-F1
#
_cell.length_a   1.000
_cell.length_b   1.000
_cell.length_c   1.000
_cell.angle_alpha   90.00
_cell.angle_beta   90.00
_cell.angle_gamma   90.00
#
_symmetry.space_group_name_H-M   'P 1'
#
loop_
_entity.id
_entity.type
_entity.pdbx_description
1 polymer ?
#
loop_
_entity_poly.entity_id
_entity_poly.type
_entity_poly.pdbx_seq_one_letter_code
_entity_poly.pdbx_strand_id
1 'polypeptide(L)'
;MQVSKHCYEFADHRFPATTPYLPASSDICEYCDTYATAWHLWPHLRLGTRVLRVSRSSCAACMPSASSSAATVEHFGCCFTVELAESAGDSAAECDTVTETFTHVVHAIGLRSNKPCVPEFPGAASFSGTLLHSSERQDDVTEFSGKAVVGSGKSAQDAALAAVNAGAESVTQV
;
A
#
# COMPACT_ATOMS: atom_id res chain seq x y z
N MET A 1 -0.35 15.76 -1.74
CA MET A 1 0.89 15.11 -1.25
C MET A 1 1.71 16.11 -0.44
N GLN A 2 2.52 15.66 0.54
CA GLN A 2 3.28 16.56 1.43
C GLN A 2 4.70 16.92 0.95
N VAL A 3 5.22 16.30 -0.12
CA VAL A 3 6.56 16.57 -0.64
C VAL A 3 6.52 16.91 -2.12
N SER A 4 7.57 17.60 -2.59
CA SER A 4 7.64 18.12 -3.95
C SER A 4 7.72 17.01 -5.01
N LYS A 5 7.27 17.31 -6.23
CA LYS A 5 7.38 16.39 -7.37
C LYS A 5 8.82 15.92 -7.63
N HIS A 6 9.81 16.79 -7.41
CA HIS A 6 11.24 16.46 -7.62
C HIS A 6 11.77 15.41 -6.64
N CYS A 7 11.11 15.21 -5.50
CA CYS A 7 11.46 14.15 -4.55
C CYS A 7 10.79 12.80 -4.86
N TYR A 8 9.82 12.78 -5.78
CA TYR A 8 9.11 11.57 -6.22
C TYR A 8 9.45 11.15 -7.66
N GLU A 9 10.21 11.97 -8.36
CA GLU A 9 10.64 11.72 -9.73
C GLU A 9 11.62 10.55 -9.78
N PHE A 10 11.42 9.63 -10.72
CA PHE A 10 12.39 8.58 -10.98
C PHE A 10 13.56 9.21 -11.72
N ALA A 11 14.78 8.72 -11.48
CA ALA A 11 15.97 9.35 -12.05
C ALA A 11 15.97 9.37 -13.59
N ASP A 12 15.27 8.41 -14.21
CA ASP A 12 15.15 8.20 -15.64
C ASP A 12 13.77 8.57 -16.21
N HIS A 13 12.82 9.04 -15.38
CA HIS A 13 11.50 9.46 -15.82
C HIS A 13 11.07 10.76 -15.17
N ARG A 14 10.77 11.76 -15.97
CA ARG A 14 10.41 13.07 -15.44
C ARG A 14 8.93 13.32 -15.37
N PHE A 15 8.50 14.03 -14.34
CA PHE A 15 7.16 14.59 -14.31
C PHE A 15 6.98 15.58 -15.47
N PRO A 16 5.78 15.66 -16.06
CA PRO A 16 5.43 16.74 -16.97
C PRO A 16 5.75 18.12 -16.38
N ALA A 17 6.19 19.04 -17.23
CA ALA A 17 6.49 20.41 -16.80
C ALA A 17 5.27 21.12 -16.18
N THR A 18 4.07 20.76 -16.66
CA THR A 18 2.77 21.27 -16.21
C THR A 18 2.34 20.73 -14.84
N THR A 19 2.92 19.63 -14.35
CA THR A 19 2.55 19.06 -13.04
C THR A 19 2.84 20.07 -11.92
N PRO A 20 1.90 20.30 -10.98
CA PRO A 20 2.11 21.18 -9.85
C PRO A 20 3.34 20.82 -9.00
N TYR A 21 3.92 21.79 -8.31
CA TYR A 21 5.08 21.56 -7.44
C TYR A 21 4.78 20.54 -6.32
N LEU A 22 3.59 20.63 -5.73
CA LEU A 22 3.02 19.63 -4.83
C LEU A 22 1.93 18.87 -5.59
N PRO A 23 2.22 17.68 -6.14
CA PRO A 23 1.24 16.93 -6.94
C PRO A 23 0.06 16.44 -6.08
N ALA A 24 -1.12 16.40 -6.69
CA ALA A 24 -2.27 15.68 -6.17
C ALA A 24 -2.06 14.16 -6.26
N SER A 25 -2.90 13.37 -5.60
CA SER A 25 -2.85 11.91 -5.72
C SER A 25 -3.09 11.44 -7.16
N SER A 26 -4.00 12.09 -7.88
CA SER A 26 -4.27 11.83 -9.29
C SER A 26 -3.04 12.05 -10.17
N ASP A 27 -2.28 13.11 -9.95
CA ASP A 27 -1.05 13.41 -10.70
C ASP A 27 0.01 12.32 -10.50
N ILE A 28 0.10 11.76 -9.29
CA ILE A 28 1.01 10.65 -8.98
C ILE A 28 0.56 9.36 -9.67
N CYS A 29 -0.75 9.06 -9.67
CA CYS A 29 -1.29 7.89 -10.37
C CYS A 29 -1.00 7.98 -11.88
N GLU A 30 -1.30 9.13 -12.51
CA GLU A 30 -1.01 9.34 -13.92
C GLU A 30 0.50 9.20 -14.21
N TYR A 31 1.35 9.76 -13.35
CA TYR A 31 2.79 9.60 -13.48
C TYR A 31 3.24 8.14 -13.42
N CYS A 32 2.70 7.34 -12.50
CA CYS A 32 2.95 5.89 -12.46
C CYS A 32 2.52 5.18 -13.75
N ASP A 33 1.38 5.57 -14.33
CA ASP A 33 0.91 4.99 -15.60
C ASP A 33 1.82 5.34 -16.77
N THR A 34 2.32 6.58 -16.82
CA THR A 34 3.30 6.99 -17.85
C THR A 34 4.61 6.21 -17.72
N TYR A 35 5.06 5.93 -16.49
CA TYR A 35 6.24 5.10 -16.23
C TYR A 35 5.99 3.63 -16.63
N ALA A 36 4.87 3.03 -16.22
CA ALA A 36 4.54 1.67 -16.62
C ALA A 36 4.46 1.51 -18.15
N THR A 37 4.01 2.55 -18.85
CA THR A 37 3.95 2.58 -20.32
C THR A 37 5.34 2.71 -20.96
N ALA A 38 6.13 3.70 -20.54
CA ALA A 38 7.43 3.98 -21.17
C ALA A 38 8.46 2.86 -20.98
N TRP A 39 8.39 2.09 -19.89
CA TRP A 39 9.24 0.92 -19.63
C TRP A 39 8.56 -0.42 -19.94
N HIS A 40 7.38 -0.40 -20.58
CA HIS A 40 6.64 -1.61 -20.99
C HIS A 40 6.40 -2.59 -19.83
N LEU A 41 6.01 -2.09 -18.66
CA LEU A 41 5.79 -2.89 -17.45
C LEU A 41 4.41 -3.56 -17.43
N TRP A 42 3.42 -3.00 -18.12
CA TRP A 42 2.04 -3.49 -18.12
C TRP A 42 1.88 -5.00 -18.38
N PRO A 43 2.58 -5.63 -19.35
CA PRO A 43 2.45 -7.07 -19.59
C PRO A 43 2.98 -7.95 -18.46
N HIS A 44 3.75 -7.38 -17.53
CA HIS A 44 4.29 -8.06 -16.37
C HIS A 44 3.43 -7.87 -15.11
N LEU A 45 2.41 -7.01 -15.17
CA LEU A 45 1.52 -6.71 -14.06
C LEU A 45 0.20 -7.49 -14.19
N ARG A 46 -0.19 -8.18 -13.12
CA ARG A 46 -1.49 -8.84 -12.99
C ARG A 46 -2.31 -8.10 -11.94
N LEU A 47 -3.09 -7.12 -12.40
CA LEU A 47 -4.02 -6.37 -11.54
C LEU A 47 -5.25 -7.23 -11.23
N GLY A 48 -5.96 -6.92 -10.14
CA GLY A 48 -7.09 -7.74 -9.69
C GLY A 48 -6.69 -9.13 -9.18
N THR A 49 -5.40 -9.40 -9.03
CA THR A 49 -4.88 -10.66 -8.48
C THR A 49 -4.32 -10.40 -7.08
N ARG A 50 -4.89 -11.05 -6.07
CA ARG A 50 -4.43 -10.97 -4.69
C ARG A 50 -3.51 -12.14 -4.37
N VAL A 51 -2.34 -11.86 -3.80
CA VAL A 51 -1.48 -12.89 -3.19
C VAL A 51 -2.03 -13.23 -1.80
N LEU A 52 -2.44 -14.48 -1.60
CA LEU A 52 -2.96 -14.98 -0.32
C LEU A 52 -1.84 -15.50 0.57
N ARG A 53 -0.89 -16.24 -0.04
CA ARG A 53 0.16 -16.92 0.70
C ARG A 53 1.41 -17.08 -0.15
N VAL A 54 2.57 -16.93 0.49
CA VAL A 54 3.87 -17.31 -0.07
C VAL A 54 4.48 -18.35 0.86
N SER A 55 4.78 -19.52 0.34
CA SER A 55 5.42 -20.61 1.09
C SER A 55 6.72 -21.01 0.41
N ARG A 56 7.79 -21.20 1.20
CA ARG A 56 9.04 -21.76 0.69
C ARG A 56 8.89 -23.26 0.55
N SER A 57 9.22 -23.79 -0.61
CA SER A 57 9.21 -25.22 -0.93
C SER A 57 10.63 -25.68 -1.19
N SER A 58 10.98 -26.86 -0.66
CA SER A 58 12.20 -27.57 -1.05
C SER A 58 11.92 -28.31 -2.35
N CYS A 59 12.66 -27.97 -3.40
CA CYS A 59 12.58 -28.67 -4.67
C CYS A 59 13.57 -29.85 -4.65
N ALA A 60 13.06 -31.09 -4.60
CA ALA A 60 13.92 -32.28 -4.67
C ALA A 60 14.71 -32.37 -5.99
N ALA A 61 14.15 -31.87 -7.10
CA ALA A 61 14.82 -31.78 -8.40
C ALA A 61 15.97 -30.75 -8.45
N CYS A 62 16.11 -29.96 -7.40
CA CYS A 62 17.09 -28.91 -7.29
C CYS A 62 18.14 -29.22 -6.20
N MET A 63 18.06 -30.41 -5.58
CA MET A 63 19.12 -30.91 -4.72
C MET A 63 20.28 -31.41 -5.57
N PRO A 64 21.54 -30.98 -5.31
CA PRO A 64 22.68 -31.55 -6.00
C PRO A 64 22.80 -33.05 -5.68
N SER A 65 23.03 -33.88 -6.70
CA SER A 65 23.48 -35.25 -6.49
C SER A 65 24.82 -35.20 -5.77
N ALA A 66 24.92 -35.83 -4.59
CA ALA A 66 26.04 -35.76 -3.66
C ALA A 66 27.41 -35.99 -4.31
N SER A 67 28.06 -34.93 -4.81
CA SER A 67 29.46 -34.95 -5.28
C SER A 67 29.98 -33.55 -5.63
N SER A 68 30.16 -32.65 -4.65
CA SER A 68 31.37 -31.82 -4.62
C SER A 68 31.50 -31.09 -3.28
N SER A 69 32.70 -31.19 -2.71
CA SER A 69 33.10 -30.53 -1.47
C SER A 69 33.67 -29.15 -1.80
N ALA A 70 32.81 -28.15 -1.91
CA ALA A 70 33.21 -26.75 -1.82
C ALA A 70 32.03 -25.94 -1.27
N ALA A 71 32.19 -25.41 -0.06
CA ALA A 71 31.18 -24.60 0.61
C ALA A 71 31.14 -23.18 0.02
N THR A 72 30.65 -23.04 -1.20
CA THR A 72 29.96 -21.82 -1.62
C THR A 72 28.50 -21.98 -1.18
N VAL A 73 27.93 -20.98 -0.50
CA VAL A 73 26.50 -20.96 -0.17
C VAL A 73 25.73 -20.71 -1.46
N GLU A 74 25.64 -21.76 -2.25
CA GLU A 74 24.89 -21.84 -3.47
C GLU A 74 23.42 -22.00 -3.08
N HIS A 75 22.61 -20.96 -3.28
CA HIS A 75 21.17 -20.89 -2.98
C HIS A 75 20.34 -21.77 -3.94
N PHE A 76 20.84 -22.96 -4.27
CA PHE A 76 20.22 -23.86 -5.22
C PHE A 76 19.09 -24.64 -4.54
N GLY A 77 17.88 -24.48 -5.08
CA GLY A 77 16.77 -25.41 -4.87
C GLY A 77 15.66 -25.01 -3.92
N CYS A 78 15.56 -23.72 -3.60
CA CYS A 78 14.36 -23.19 -2.98
C CYS A 78 13.48 -22.59 -4.07
N CYS A 79 12.30 -23.19 -4.28
CA CYS A 79 11.23 -22.53 -5.00
C CYS A 79 10.25 -21.94 -3.99
N PHE A 80 9.52 -20.91 -4.42
CA PHE A 80 8.42 -20.34 -3.69
C PHE A 80 7.14 -20.77 -4.37
N THR A 81 6.22 -21.30 -3.57
CA THR A 81 4.86 -21.58 -3.99
C THR A 81 4.01 -20.40 -3.56
N VAL A 82 3.33 -19.75 -4.51
CA VAL A 82 2.52 -18.55 -4.31
C VAL A 82 1.07 -18.88 -4.63
N GLU A 83 0.20 -18.69 -3.64
CA GLU A 83 -1.24 -18.86 -3.76
C GLU A 83 -1.88 -17.51 -4.11
N LEU A 84 -2.66 -17.51 -5.18
CA LEU A 84 -3.25 -16.34 -5.83
C LEU A 84 -4.76 -16.49 -5.88
N ALA A 85 -5.47 -15.37 -5.82
CA ALA A 85 -6.92 -15.29 -5.98
C ALA A 85 -7.28 -14.14 -6.91
N GLU A 86 -8.19 -14.37 -7.88
CA GLU A 86 -8.72 -13.31 -8.74
C GLU A 86 -9.83 -12.54 -8.02
N SER A 87 -9.50 -11.39 -7.45
CA SER A 87 -10.49 -10.58 -6.75
C SER A 87 -11.34 -9.80 -7.75
N ALA A 88 -12.61 -10.21 -7.91
CA ALA A 88 -13.67 -9.37 -8.47
C ALA A 88 -14.16 -8.37 -7.40
N GLY A 89 -13.28 -7.46 -6.96
CA GLY A 89 -13.59 -6.43 -5.95
C GLY A 89 -13.54 -6.89 -4.48
N ASP A 90 -13.90 -5.98 -3.56
CA ASP A 90 -13.75 -6.12 -2.09
C ASP A 90 -14.67 -7.16 -1.42
N SER A 91 -15.60 -7.79 -2.16
CA SER A 91 -16.44 -8.84 -1.59
C SER A 91 -15.77 -10.21 -1.69
N ALA A 92 -15.59 -10.82 -0.52
CA ALA A 92 -15.11 -12.19 -0.31
C ALA A 92 -16.13 -13.25 -0.77
N ALA A 93 -16.58 -13.17 -2.02
CA ALA A 93 -17.21 -14.31 -2.67
C ALA A 93 -16.16 -15.41 -2.84
N GLU A 94 -16.61 -16.67 -2.81
CA GLU A 94 -15.78 -17.84 -3.09
C GLU A 94 -15.03 -17.62 -4.41
N CYS A 95 -13.72 -17.46 -4.29
CA CYS A 95 -12.85 -16.98 -5.35
C CYS A 95 -11.91 -18.12 -5.71
N ASP A 96 -11.90 -18.47 -7.00
CA ASP A 96 -11.01 -19.52 -7.49
C ASP A 96 -9.56 -19.15 -7.17
N THR A 97 -8.88 -20.06 -6.47
CA THR A 97 -7.47 -19.90 -6.13
C THR A 97 -6.60 -20.68 -7.11
N VAL A 98 -5.49 -20.07 -7.50
CA VAL A 98 -4.47 -20.68 -8.36
C VAL A 98 -3.14 -20.65 -7.63
N THR A 99 -2.34 -21.69 -7.82
CA THR A 99 -1.00 -21.79 -7.25
C THR A 99 0.05 -21.76 -8.34
N GLU A 100 1.06 -20.92 -8.17
CA GLU A 100 2.19 -20.78 -9.08
C GLU A 100 3.53 -20.93 -8.36
N THR A 101 4.58 -21.29 -9.09
CA THR A 101 5.93 -21.44 -8.52
C THR A 101 6.90 -20.42 -9.08
N PHE A 102 7.73 -19.85 -8.22
CA PHE A 102 8.72 -18.84 -8.55
C PHE A 102 10.07 -19.19 -7.94
N THR A 103 11.16 -18.82 -8.61
CA THR A 103 12.51 -18.97 -8.05
C THR A 103 12.84 -17.87 -7.06
N HIS A 104 12.21 -16.70 -7.22
CA HIS A 104 12.44 -15.52 -6.39
C HIS A 104 11.11 -14.84 -6.07
N VAL A 105 11.05 -14.19 -4.91
CA VAL A 105 9.93 -13.35 -4.50
C VAL A 105 10.48 -12.02 -4.01
N VAL A 106 9.95 -10.92 -4.56
CA VAL A 106 10.22 -9.56 -4.08
C VAL A 106 8.98 -9.07 -3.34
N HIS A 107 9.13 -8.76 -2.06
CA HIS A 107 8.02 -8.28 -1.23
C HIS A 107 7.93 -6.76 -1.29
N ALA A 108 6.92 -6.25 -2.01
CA ALA A 108 6.73 -4.81 -2.27
C ALA A 108 5.32 -4.31 -1.94
N ILE A 109 4.67 -4.86 -0.91
CA ILE A 109 3.26 -4.55 -0.55
C ILE A 109 3.07 -3.27 0.30
N GLY A 110 4.14 -2.50 0.49
CA GLY A 110 4.15 -1.34 1.38
C GLY A 110 4.33 -1.70 2.86
N LEU A 111 4.53 -0.67 3.69
CA LEU A 111 4.79 -0.81 5.14
C LEU A 111 3.55 -0.65 6.02
N ARG A 112 2.48 -0.08 5.48
CA ARG A 112 1.24 0.19 6.22
C ARG A 112 0.26 -0.95 5.94
N SER A 113 -0.25 -1.56 7.01
CA SER A 113 -1.30 -2.58 6.91
C SER A 113 -2.64 -1.92 6.58
N ASN A 114 -3.49 -2.65 5.85
CA ASN A 114 -4.90 -2.28 5.67
C ASN A 114 -5.71 -2.44 6.97
N LYS A 115 -5.13 -3.04 8.02
CA LYS A 115 -5.72 -3.11 9.35
C LYS A 115 -5.34 -1.85 10.16
N PRO A 116 -6.30 -0.96 10.47
CA PRO A 116 -6.00 0.22 11.29
C PRO A 116 -5.58 -0.17 12.71
N CYS A 117 -4.67 0.60 13.29
CA CYS A 117 -4.30 0.48 14.69
C CYS A 117 -5.18 1.45 15.50
N VAL A 118 -6.32 0.96 15.99
CA VAL A 118 -7.28 1.75 16.76
C VAL A 118 -7.05 1.46 18.25
N PRO A 119 -6.50 2.41 19.02
CA PRO A 119 -6.33 2.23 20.46
C PRO A 119 -7.67 2.29 21.18
N GLU A 120 -7.82 1.50 22.25
CA GLU A 120 -8.92 1.68 23.20
C GLU A 120 -8.61 2.85 24.13
N PHE A 121 -9.60 3.69 24.42
CA PHE A 121 -9.46 4.79 25.38
C PHE A 121 -10.72 5.00 26.22
N PRO A 122 -10.59 5.43 27.49
CA PRO A 122 -11.73 5.68 28.36
C PRO A 122 -12.71 6.68 27.76
N GLY A 123 -14.01 6.34 27.80
CA GLY A 123 -15.09 7.20 27.31
C GLY A 123 -15.40 7.08 25.82
N ALA A 124 -14.65 6.28 25.04
CA ALA A 124 -14.91 6.08 23.61
C ALA A 124 -16.35 5.62 23.32
N ALA A 125 -16.86 4.63 24.07
CA ALA A 125 -18.20 4.08 23.88
C ALA A 125 -19.34 5.04 24.28
N SER A 126 -19.05 6.04 25.11
CA SER A 126 -20.01 7.07 25.55
C SER A 126 -19.95 8.35 24.72
N PHE A 127 -19.00 8.45 23.78
CA PHE A 127 -18.89 9.60 22.90
C PHE A 127 -20.05 9.59 21.89
N SER A 128 -20.83 10.67 21.86
CA SER A 128 -22.01 10.78 21.00
C SER A 128 -21.71 11.23 19.57
N GLY A 129 -20.45 11.59 19.28
CA GLY A 129 -20.00 11.93 17.94
C GLY A 129 -19.42 10.72 17.19
N THR A 130 -19.00 10.95 15.96
CA THR A 130 -18.40 9.92 15.11
C THR A 130 -16.91 9.74 15.45
N LEU A 131 -16.48 8.49 15.67
CA LEU A 131 -15.07 8.11 15.80
C LEU A 131 -14.63 7.41 14.52
N LEU A 132 -13.56 7.90 13.90
CA LEU A 132 -13.00 7.36 12.67
C LEU A 132 -11.49 7.22 12.79
N HIS A 133 -10.92 6.11 12.32
CA HIS A 133 -9.49 6.06 12.02
C HIS A 133 -9.19 6.83 10.73
N SER A 134 -7.96 7.34 10.58
CA SER A 134 -7.55 8.08 9.38
C SER A 134 -7.76 7.35 8.05
N SER A 135 -7.81 6.01 8.06
CA SER A 135 -8.09 5.17 6.89
C SER A 135 -9.56 5.08 6.51
N GLU A 136 -10.46 5.44 7.42
CA GLU A 136 -11.91 5.42 7.22
C GLU A 136 -12.46 6.81 6.89
N ARG A 137 -11.60 7.83 7.00
CA ARG A 137 -11.94 9.22 6.71
C ARG A 137 -12.21 9.40 5.22
N GLN A 138 -13.36 9.97 4.89
CA GLN A 138 -13.69 10.42 3.54
C GLN A 138 -13.09 11.81 3.27
N ASP A 139 -13.00 12.19 2.00
CA ASP A 139 -12.48 13.51 1.61
C ASP A 139 -13.43 14.63 1.99
N ASP A 140 -14.74 14.40 1.86
CA ASP A 140 -15.76 15.29 2.40
C ASP A 140 -15.89 15.06 3.91
N VAL A 141 -15.60 16.12 4.66
CA VAL A 141 -15.71 16.15 6.12
C VAL A 141 -16.56 17.36 6.57
N THR A 142 -17.35 17.95 5.67
CA THR A 142 -18.18 19.14 5.97
C THR A 142 -19.28 18.85 6.99
N GLU A 143 -19.66 17.59 7.17
CA GLU A 143 -20.69 17.16 8.11
C GLU A 143 -20.31 17.30 9.60
N PHE A 144 -19.03 17.54 9.93
CA PHE A 144 -18.60 17.67 11.32
C PHE A 144 -18.29 19.13 11.69
N SER A 145 -19.07 19.69 12.61
CA SER A 145 -18.95 21.07 13.09
C SER A 145 -17.77 21.30 14.05
N GLY A 146 -17.49 20.31 14.92
CA GLY A 146 -16.32 20.29 15.82
C GLY A 146 -15.52 19.00 15.64
N LYS A 147 -14.19 19.11 15.49
CA LYS A 147 -13.32 17.97 15.19
C LYS A 147 -12.12 17.92 16.15
N ALA A 148 -11.92 16.77 16.79
CA ALA A 148 -10.68 16.46 17.51
C ALA A 148 -9.89 15.42 16.71
N VAL A 149 -8.59 15.65 16.53
CA VAL A 149 -7.68 14.74 15.83
C VAL A 149 -6.71 14.16 16.84
N VAL A 150 -6.70 12.83 16.97
CA VAL A 150 -5.76 12.13 17.86
C VAL A 150 -4.56 11.68 17.05
N GLY A 151 -3.36 12.09 17.49
CA GLY A 151 -2.08 11.77 16.89
C GLY A 151 -1.32 13.00 16.39
N SER A 152 -0.01 12.85 16.23
CA SER A 152 0.91 13.92 15.80
C SER A 152 1.67 13.60 14.50
N GLY A 153 1.32 12.50 13.83
CA GLY A 153 1.93 12.08 12.57
C GLY A 153 1.38 12.81 11.34
N LYS A 154 1.92 12.46 10.15
CA LYS A 154 1.52 13.05 8.86
C LYS A 154 0.01 13.01 8.62
N SER A 155 -0.61 11.85 8.87
CA SER A 155 -2.05 11.65 8.70
C SER A 155 -2.89 12.56 9.60
N ALA A 156 -2.42 12.84 10.83
CA ALA A 156 -3.11 13.74 11.74
C ALA A 156 -3.04 15.19 11.26
N GLN A 157 -1.86 15.63 10.79
CA GLN A 157 -1.68 16.97 10.22
C GLN A 157 -2.55 17.18 8.97
N ASP A 158 -2.60 16.20 8.07
CA ASP A 158 -3.45 16.25 6.87
C ASP A 158 -4.94 16.29 7.25
N ALA A 159 -5.36 15.47 8.22
CA ALA A 159 -6.74 15.47 8.70
C ALA A 159 -7.13 16.79 9.37
N ALA A 160 -6.23 17.37 10.18
CA ALA A 160 -6.44 18.67 10.82
C ALA A 160 -6.55 19.80 9.78
N LEU A 161 -5.69 19.80 8.76
CA LEU A 161 -5.76 20.78 7.68
C LEU A 161 -7.05 20.63 6.84
N ALA A 162 -7.42 19.40 6.49
CA ALA A 162 -8.68 19.12 5.78
C ALA A 162 -9.89 19.56 6.60
N ALA A 163 -9.86 19.36 7.92
CA ALA A 163 -10.89 19.82 8.84
C ALA A 163 -11.08 21.34 8.80
N VAL A 164 -9.99 22.10 8.89
CA VAL A 164 -10.01 23.58 8.78
C VAL A 164 -10.53 24.03 7.42
N ASN A 165 -10.04 23.45 6.33
CA ASN A 165 -10.46 23.81 4.97
C ASN A 165 -11.95 23.54 4.70
N ALA A 166 -12.52 22.53 5.38
CA ALA A 166 -13.95 22.22 5.32
C ALA A 166 -14.81 23.09 6.25
N GLY A 167 -14.22 24.06 6.96
CA GLY A 167 -14.94 25.02 7.79
C GLY A 167 -15.20 24.57 9.23
N ALA A 168 -14.40 23.64 9.78
CA ALA A 168 -14.50 23.29 11.19
C ALA A 168 -14.30 24.53 12.08
N GLU A 169 -15.15 24.71 13.09
CA GLU A 169 -15.08 25.85 14.01
C GLU A 169 -13.79 25.83 14.83
N SER A 170 -13.36 24.63 15.23
CA SER A 170 -12.10 24.40 15.93
C SER A 170 -11.53 23.02 15.60
N VAL A 171 -10.21 22.91 15.69
CA VAL A 171 -9.48 21.65 15.58
C VAL A 171 -8.49 21.53 16.73
N THR A 172 -8.64 20.47 17.52
CA THR A 172 -7.70 20.13 18.60
C THR A 172 -6.90 18.90 18.19
N GLN A 173 -5.56 19.03 18.16
CA GLN A 173 -4.66 17.91 17.91
C GLN A 173 -4.01 17.46 19.22
N VAL A 174 -4.18 16.18 19.57
CA VAL A 174 -3.75 15.58 20.86
C VAL A 174 -2.78 14.44 20.66
#